data_AF-A0A535MM56-F1
#
_entry.id   AF-A0A535MM56-F1
#
_cell.length_a   1.000
_cell.length_b   1.000
_cell.length_c   1.000
_cell.angle_alpha   90.00
_cell.angle_beta   90.00
_cell.angle_gamma   90.00
#
_symmetry.space_group_name_H-M   'P 1'
#
loop_
_entity.id
_entity.type
_entity.pdbx_description
1 polymer ?
#
loop_
_entity_poly.entity_id
_entity_poly.type
_entity_poly.pdbx_seq_one_letter_code
_entity_poly.pdbx_strand_id
1 'polypeptide(L)'
;MKDMDTFRTGLLGRLVRLGLASAAALTLASIIDSHGSARFRSPHILTEPSAWFLHALMLIVFVLIVGAVSAAVLGDRVARRVQVASIVAIAGTVVVAGALGYSRYQSVWGFPLADLVWYFDVFVLAAEFTTFILAAVLGTPGCEIGVWPELISHARQEKAGQTEGLACIVGLHMIDRWEAQRRRRDQQTVQTRPPA
;
A
#
# COMPACT_ATOMS: atom_id res chain seq x y z
N MET A 1 0.80 17.58 29.38
CA MET A 1 1.48 16.27 29.42
C MET A 1 0.52 15.30 30.09
N LYS A 2 -0.44 14.76 29.32
CA LYS A 2 -1.57 13.98 29.83
C LYS A 2 -1.95 12.98 28.74
N ASP A 3 -1.68 11.70 29.01
CA ASP A 3 -2.19 10.51 28.35
C ASP A 3 -2.20 10.49 26.82
N MET A 4 -1.01 10.46 26.21
CA MET A 4 -0.84 9.71 24.96
C MET A 4 -0.67 8.23 25.33
N ASP A 5 -1.77 7.58 25.72
CA ASP A 5 -1.90 6.14 25.53
C ASP A 5 -1.96 5.93 24.01
N THR A 6 -0.78 6.02 23.37
CA THR A 6 -0.58 5.68 21.97
C THR A 6 -1.08 4.26 21.82
N PHE A 7 -2.22 4.12 21.14
CA PHE A 7 -2.84 2.86 20.77
C PHE A 7 -1.81 2.03 19.98
N ARG A 8 -0.93 1.28 20.63
CA ARG A 8 0.02 0.43 19.90
C ARG A 8 -0.73 -0.78 19.37
N THR A 9 -0.42 -1.17 18.13
CA THR A 9 -0.99 -2.40 17.55
C THR A 9 -0.68 -3.61 18.44
N GLY A 10 -1.64 -4.52 18.56
CA GLY A 10 -1.44 -5.75 19.30
C GLY A 10 -0.61 -6.76 18.50
N LEU A 11 -0.37 -7.92 19.12
CA LEU A 11 0.48 -8.97 18.54
C LEU A 11 -0.12 -9.49 17.23
N LEU A 12 -1.45 -9.62 17.18
CA LEU A 12 -2.16 -10.16 16.03
C LEU A 12 -2.11 -9.18 14.85
N GLY A 13 -2.30 -7.89 15.11
CA GLY A 13 -2.12 -6.84 14.09
C GLY A 13 -0.71 -6.81 13.50
N ARG A 14 0.34 -7.11 14.29
CA ARG A 14 1.72 -7.21 13.78
C ARG A 14 1.96 -8.47 12.97
N LEU A 15 1.45 -9.62 13.41
CA LEU A 15 1.57 -10.88 12.69
C LEU A 15 0.90 -10.83 11.32
N VAL A 16 -0.30 -10.24 11.22
CA VAL A 16 -0.99 -10.08 9.93
C VAL A 16 -0.18 -9.20 8.97
N ARG A 17 0.39 -8.08 9.45
CA ARG A 17 1.25 -7.21 8.63
C ARG A 17 2.52 -7.92 8.16
N LEU A 18 3.14 -8.74 9.01
CA LEU A 18 4.29 -9.57 8.60
C LEU A 18 3.89 -10.65 7.58
N GLY A 19 2.69 -11.22 7.73
CA GLY A 19 2.13 -12.14 6.74
C GLY A 19 1.93 -11.48 5.38
N LEU A 20 1.35 -10.27 5.35
CA LEU A 20 1.19 -9.47 4.13
C LEU A 20 2.54 -9.05 3.53
N ALA A 21 3.50 -8.63 4.36
CA ALA A 21 4.86 -8.35 3.90
C ALA A 21 5.50 -9.59 3.27
N SER A 22 5.33 -10.77 3.88
CA SER A 22 5.84 -12.03 3.33
C SER A 22 5.18 -12.37 1.99
N ALA A 23 3.86 -12.18 1.88
CA ALA A 23 3.13 -12.40 0.63
C ALA A 23 3.61 -11.44 -0.48
N ALA A 24 3.79 -10.15 -0.15
CA ALA A 24 4.34 -9.16 -1.08
C ALA A 24 5.77 -9.52 -1.50
N ALA A 25 6.63 -9.94 -0.58
CA ALA A 25 7.99 -10.36 -0.86
C ALA A 25 8.06 -11.62 -1.75
N LEU A 26 7.22 -12.62 -1.50
CA LEU A 26 7.13 -13.82 -2.34
C LEU A 26 6.61 -13.50 -3.74
N THR A 27 5.63 -12.61 -3.84
CA THR A 27 5.10 -12.13 -5.13
C THR A 27 6.18 -11.37 -5.90
N LEU A 28 6.91 -10.48 -5.22
CA LEU A 28 8.01 -9.73 -5.80
C LEU A 28 9.15 -10.65 -6.26
N ALA A 29 9.55 -11.63 -5.44
CA ALA A 29 10.55 -12.63 -5.80
C ALA A 29 10.10 -13.44 -7.02
N SER A 30 8.84 -13.87 -7.05
CA SER A 30 8.25 -14.57 -8.21
C SER A 30 8.33 -13.72 -9.49
N ILE A 31 8.03 -12.42 -9.41
CA ILE A 31 8.10 -11.50 -10.56
C ILE A 31 9.54 -11.25 -11.03
N ILE A 32 10.50 -11.25 -10.11
CA ILE A 32 11.92 -11.03 -10.43
C ILE A 32 12.58 -12.29 -10.99
N ASP A 33 12.40 -13.44 -10.33
CA ASP A 33 13.06 -14.71 -10.69
C ASP A 33 12.52 -15.32 -11.99
N SER A 34 11.26 -15.04 -12.36
CA SER A 34 10.58 -15.62 -13.53
C SER A 34 10.98 -15.00 -14.88
N HIS A 35 12.26 -14.88 -15.19
CA HIS A 35 12.81 -14.26 -16.41
C HIS A 35 12.52 -12.73 -16.55
N GLY A 36 12.22 -12.05 -15.45
CA GLY A 36 12.00 -10.59 -15.42
C GLY A 36 10.92 -10.11 -16.40
N SER A 37 11.18 -8.99 -17.07
CA SER A 37 10.21 -8.39 -18.01
C SER A 37 9.94 -9.25 -19.25
N ALA A 38 10.77 -10.25 -19.54
CA ALA A 38 10.61 -11.11 -20.72
C ALA A 38 9.31 -11.93 -20.67
N ARG A 39 8.86 -12.34 -19.47
CA ARG A 39 7.59 -13.06 -19.30
C ARG A 39 6.39 -12.18 -19.67
N PHE A 40 6.40 -10.91 -19.25
CA PHE A 40 5.34 -9.92 -19.51
C PHE A 40 5.16 -9.58 -20.98
N ARG A 41 6.16 -9.84 -21.81
CA ARG A 41 6.10 -9.66 -23.27
C ARG A 41 5.28 -10.74 -23.98
N SER A 42 4.87 -11.79 -23.28
CA SER A 42 4.09 -12.88 -23.87
C SER A 42 2.63 -12.47 -24.05
N PRO A 43 2.06 -12.56 -25.28
CA PRO A 43 0.72 -12.07 -25.56
C PRO A 43 -0.41 -12.84 -24.84
N HIS A 44 -0.17 -14.03 -24.29
CA HIS A 44 -1.18 -14.77 -23.53
C HIS A 44 -1.60 -14.05 -22.24
N ILE A 45 -0.75 -13.19 -21.67
CA ILE A 45 -1.03 -12.43 -20.44
C ILE A 45 -2.21 -11.47 -20.63
N LEU A 46 -2.40 -10.94 -21.85
CA LEU A 46 -3.56 -10.10 -22.18
C LEU A 46 -4.90 -10.84 -22.08
N THR A 47 -4.88 -12.16 -22.26
CA THR A 47 -6.09 -12.99 -22.26
C THR A 47 -6.43 -13.54 -20.87
N GLU A 48 -5.53 -13.40 -19.90
CA GLU A 48 -5.73 -13.88 -18.54
C GLU A 48 -6.47 -12.81 -17.69
N PRO A 49 -7.72 -13.06 -17.26
CA PRO A 49 -8.47 -12.10 -16.46
C PRO A 49 -7.79 -11.78 -15.11
N SER A 50 -7.03 -12.72 -14.56
CA SER A 50 -6.25 -12.56 -13.34
C SER A 50 -5.15 -11.50 -13.47
N ALA A 51 -4.51 -11.39 -14.64
CA ALA A 51 -3.48 -10.37 -14.88
C ALA A 51 -4.08 -8.96 -14.85
N TRP A 52 -5.23 -8.77 -15.51
CA TRP A 52 -5.97 -7.51 -15.50
C TRP A 52 -6.43 -7.13 -14.09
N PHE A 53 -6.93 -8.11 -13.32
CA PHE A 53 -7.33 -7.88 -11.94
C PHE A 53 -6.15 -7.42 -11.08
N LEU A 54 -4.99 -8.07 -11.22
CA LEU A 54 -3.77 -7.67 -10.51
C LEU A 54 -3.33 -6.25 -10.90
N HIS A 55 -3.23 -5.92 -12.18
CA HIS A 55 -2.83 -4.57 -12.59
C HIS A 55 -3.82 -3.50 -12.12
N ALA A 56 -5.12 -3.78 -12.15
CA ALA A 56 -6.14 -2.88 -11.62
C ALA A 56 -5.97 -2.67 -10.12
N LEU A 57 -5.73 -3.75 -9.37
CA LEU A 57 -5.46 -3.69 -7.94
C LEU A 57 -4.20 -2.86 -7.64
N MET A 58 -3.11 -3.10 -8.37
CA MET A 58 -1.83 -2.38 -8.22
C MET A 58 -1.99 -0.88 -8.54
N LEU A 59 -2.78 -0.54 -9.56
CA LEU A 59 -3.11 0.84 -9.88
C LEU A 59 -3.92 1.51 -8.76
N ILE A 60 -4.91 0.83 -8.20
CA ILE A 60 -5.70 1.33 -7.07
C ILE A 60 -4.79 1.60 -5.88
N VAL A 61 -3.95 0.62 -5.50
CA VAL A 61 -2.96 0.74 -4.42
C VAL A 61 -2.06 1.96 -4.66
N PHE A 62 -1.49 2.09 -5.87
CA PHE A 62 -0.63 3.21 -6.22
C PHE A 62 -1.32 4.56 -6.04
N VAL A 63 -2.55 4.72 -6.53
CA VAL A 63 -3.31 5.97 -6.41
C VAL A 63 -3.64 6.29 -4.94
N LEU A 64 -3.89 5.26 -4.13
CA LEU A 64 -4.10 5.43 -2.69
C LEU A 64 -2.81 5.88 -1.98
N ILE A 65 -1.67 5.29 -2.32
CA ILE A 65 -0.34 5.71 -1.79
C ILE A 65 -0.05 7.15 -2.19
N VAL A 66 -0.19 7.50 -3.47
CA VAL A 66 0.02 8.87 -3.97
C VAL A 66 -0.91 9.85 -3.27
N GLY A 67 -2.17 9.49 -3.06
CA GLY A 67 -3.14 10.30 -2.33
C GLY A 67 -2.74 10.54 -0.89
N ALA A 68 -2.37 9.48 -0.16
CA ALA A 68 -1.99 9.61 1.24
C ALA A 68 -0.71 10.44 1.42
N VAL A 69 0.31 10.20 0.59
CA VAL A 69 1.55 10.96 0.61
C VAL A 69 1.30 12.42 0.26
N SER A 70 0.54 12.69 -0.80
CA SER A 70 0.24 14.07 -1.21
C SER A 70 -0.65 14.81 -0.21
N ALA A 71 -1.59 14.13 0.45
CA ALA A 71 -2.38 14.71 1.54
C ALA A 71 -1.49 15.12 2.72
N ALA A 72 -0.54 14.27 3.10
CA ALA A 72 0.41 14.59 4.16
C ALA A 72 1.36 15.74 3.83
N VAL A 73 1.71 15.91 2.55
CA VAL A 73 2.71 16.90 2.10
C VAL A 73 2.09 18.24 1.72
N LEU A 74 0.93 18.22 1.05
CA LEU A 74 0.31 19.35 0.35
C LEU A 74 -1.13 19.65 0.79
N GLY A 75 -1.72 18.81 1.65
CA GLY A 75 -3.11 18.90 2.11
C GLY A 75 -4.15 18.24 1.19
N ASP A 76 -5.32 17.95 1.74
CA ASP A 76 -6.34 17.07 1.14
C ASP A 76 -6.88 17.56 -0.22
N ARG A 77 -7.07 18.87 -0.38
CA ARG A 77 -7.60 19.44 -1.63
C ARG A 77 -6.63 19.26 -2.79
N VAL A 78 -5.33 19.40 -2.51
CA VAL A 78 -4.28 19.22 -3.53
C VAL A 78 -4.07 17.74 -3.78
N ALA A 79 -4.15 16.90 -2.76
CA ALA A 79 -4.03 15.46 -2.87
C ALA A 79 -4.97 14.86 -3.92
N ARG A 80 -6.26 15.25 -3.91
CA ARG A 80 -7.23 14.77 -4.91
C ARG A 80 -6.84 15.16 -6.34
N ARG A 81 -6.31 16.37 -6.53
CA ARG A 81 -5.81 16.81 -7.85
C ARG A 81 -4.59 16.01 -8.28
N VAL A 82 -3.68 15.72 -7.35
CA VAL A 82 -2.49 14.90 -7.60
C VAL A 82 -2.87 13.46 -7.92
N GLN A 83 -3.86 12.88 -7.25
CA GLN A 83 -4.39 11.56 -7.58
C GLN A 83 -4.94 11.52 -9.00
N VAL A 84 -5.82 12.46 -9.37
CA VAL A 84 -6.35 12.54 -10.75
C VAL A 84 -5.22 12.75 -11.75
N ALA A 85 -4.28 13.65 -11.46
CA ALA A 85 -3.11 13.90 -12.31
C ALA A 85 -2.25 12.64 -12.48
N SER A 86 -2.07 11.83 -11.43
CA SER A 86 -1.32 10.58 -11.51
C SER A 86 -2.01 9.53 -12.38
N ILE A 87 -3.35 9.42 -12.32
CA ILE A 87 -4.13 8.54 -13.20
C ILE A 87 -3.96 8.99 -14.65
N VAL A 88 -4.12 10.29 -14.90
CA VAL A 88 -3.96 10.87 -16.25
C VAL A 88 -2.52 10.67 -16.77
N ALA A 89 -1.51 10.86 -15.93
CA ALA A 89 -0.12 10.66 -16.29
C ALA A 89 0.18 9.19 -16.61
N ILE A 90 -0.32 8.23 -15.81
CA ILE A 90 -0.18 6.79 -16.08
C ILE A 90 -0.88 6.44 -17.40
N ALA A 91 -2.14 6.86 -17.58
CA ALA A 91 -2.89 6.59 -18.80
C ALA A 91 -2.16 7.16 -20.03
N GLY A 92 -1.65 8.39 -19.95
CA GLY A 92 -0.84 8.99 -21.01
C GLY A 92 0.44 8.19 -21.29
N THR A 93 1.15 7.75 -20.25
CA THR A 93 2.37 6.96 -20.38
C THR A 93 2.09 5.60 -21.04
N VAL A 94 0.99 4.94 -20.68
CA VAL A 94 0.53 3.69 -21.30
C VAL A 94 0.22 3.90 -22.79
N VAL A 95 -0.52 4.97 -23.14
CA VAL A 95 -0.82 5.29 -24.55
C VAL A 95 0.45 5.54 -25.35
N VAL A 96 1.38 6.35 -24.83
CA VAL A 96 2.65 6.65 -25.50
C VAL A 96 3.50 5.39 -25.66
N ALA A 97 3.63 4.58 -24.61
CA ALA A 97 4.38 3.33 -24.65
C ALA A 97 3.77 2.33 -25.66
N GLY A 98 2.44 2.20 -25.68
CA GLY A 98 1.73 1.36 -26.64
C GLY A 98 1.90 1.84 -28.08
N ALA A 99 1.81 3.16 -28.32
CA ALA A 99 2.03 3.74 -29.65
C ALA A 99 3.47 3.56 -30.16
N LEU A 100 4.46 3.72 -29.28
CA LEU A 100 5.86 3.45 -29.59
C LEU A 100 6.10 1.96 -29.87
N GLY A 101 5.47 1.07 -29.11
CA GLY A 101 5.54 -0.37 -29.34
C GLY A 101 4.94 -0.75 -30.69
N TYR A 102 3.75 -0.24 -31.00
CA TYR A 102 3.08 -0.49 -32.27
C TYR A 102 3.88 0.02 -33.47
N SER A 103 4.37 1.26 -33.41
CA SER A 103 5.13 1.86 -34.51
C SER A 103 6.45 1.16 -34.81
N ARG A 104 7.14 0.60 -33.79
CA ARG A 104 8.45 -0.04 -33.96
C ARG A 104 8.41 -1.55 -34.11
N TYR A 105 7.49 -2.22 -33.44
CA TYR A 105 7.46 -3.69 -33.32
C TYR A 105 6.15 -4.31 -33.81
N GLN A 106 5.23 -3.49 -34.35
CA GLN A 106 3.91 -3.93 -34.82
C GLN A 106 3.07 -4.65 -33.74
N SER A 107 3.40 -4.44 -32.47
CA SER A 107 2.68 -4.98 -31.32
C SER A 107 2.51 -3.90 -30.25
N VAL A 108 1.28 -3.68 -29.81
CA VAL A 108 0.96 -2.79 -28.68
C VAL A 108 1.49 -3.40 -27.37
N TRP A 109 1.46 -4.72 -27.26
CA TRP A 109 1.91 -5.48 -26.11
C TRP A 109 3.26 -6.13 -26.40
N GLY A 110 4.29 -5.32 -26.19
CA GLY A 110 5.69 -5.67 -26.41
C GLY A 110 6.58 -4.63 -25.74
N PHE A 111 7.81 -4.49 -26.21
CA PHE A 111 8.62 -3.36 -25.80
C PHE A 111 8.04 -2.06 -26.38
N PRO A 112 7.86 -0.96 -25.61
CA PRO A 112 8.26 -0.72 -24.22
C PRO A 112 7.15 -0.93 -23.17
N LEU A 113 5.90 -1.17 -23.58
CA LEU A 113 4.76 -1.22 -22.65
C LEU A 113 4.86 -2.34 -21.62
N ALA A 114 5.29 -3.53 -22.02
CA ALA A 114 5.45 -4.67 -21.11
C ALA A 114 6.52 -4.40 -20.03
N ASP A 115 7.60 -3.72 -20.39
CA ASP A 115 8.64 -3.34 -19.44
C ASP A 115 8.13 -2.27 -18.46
N LEU A 116 7.38 -1.28 -18.96
CA LEU A 116 6.75 -0.26 -18.11
C LEU A 116 5.83 -0.89 -17.05
N VAL A 117 4.95 -1.80 -17.46
CA VAL A 117 4.04 -2.51 -16.55
C VAL A 117 4.82 -3.32 -15.53
N TRP A 118 5.86 -4.04 -15.95
CA TRP A 118 6.73 -4.79 -15.04
C TRP A 118 7.41 -3.89 -14.00
N TYR A 119 8.02 -2.77 -14.42
CA TYR A 119 8.63 -1.82 -13.50
C TYR A 119 7.62 -1.21 -12.52
N PHE A 120 6.41 -0.92 -13.01
CA PHE A 120 5.32 -0.41 -12.18
C PHE A 120 4.91 -1.42 -11.10
N ASP A 121 4.70 -2.69 -11.48
CA ASP A 121 4.30 -3.73 -10.54
C ASP A 121 5.39 -3.99 -9.48
N VAL A 122 6.66 -4.06 -9.91
CA VAL A 122 7.81 -4.18 -9.01
C VAL A 122 7.89 -3.01 -8.03
N PHE A 123 7.72 -1.79 -8.53
CA PHE A 123 7.77 -0.58 -7.71
C PHE A 123 6.66 -0.57 -6.65
N VAL A 124 5.42 -0.86 -7.04
CA VAL A 124 4.27 -0.86 -6.12
C VAL A 124 4.41 -1.97 -5.08
N LEU A 125 4.82 -3.18 -5.46
CA LEU A 125 5.04 -4.28 -4.51
C LEU A 125 6.17 -3.97 -3.52
N ALA A 126 7.26 -3.36 -3.98
CA ALA A 126 8.35 -2.94 -3.10
C ALA A 126 7.89 -1.84 -2.12
N ALA A 127 7.09 -0.90 -2.59
CA ALA A 127 6.49 0.13 -1.74
C ALA A 127 5.54 -0.47 -0.70
N GLU A 128 4.70 -1.45 -1.06
CA GLU A 128 3.83 -2.15 -0.11
C GLU A 128 4.62 -2.97 0.90
N PHE A 129 5.62 -3.73 0.44
CA PHE A 129 6.48 -4.52 1.32
C PHE A 129 7.13 -3.65 2.41
N THR A 130 7.76 -2.54 2.00
CA THR A 130 8.40 -1.60 2.92
C THR A 130 7.39 -0.97 3.88
N THR A 131 6.20 -0.62 3.37
CA THR A 131 5.09 -0.09 4.18
C THR A 131 4.65 -1.08 5.26
N PHE A 132 4.44 -2.35 4.93
CA PHE A 132 4.02 -3.37 5.89
C PHE A 132 5.08 -3.67 6.95
N ILE A 133 6.36 -3.72 6.55
CA ILE A 133 7.48 -3.89 7.50
C ILE A 133 7.54 -2.71 8.47
N LEU A 134 7.48 -1.49 7.96
CA LEU A 134 7.49 -0.29 8.80
C LEU A 134 6.30 -0.26 9.77
N ALA A 135 5.09 -0.56 9.29
CA ALA A 135 3.91 -0.63 10.13
C ALA A 135 4.01 -1.72 11.22
N ALA A 136 4.61 -2.88 10.90
CA ALA A 136 4.84 -3.94 11.87
C ALA A 136 5.86 -3.55 12.95
N VAL A 137 6.96 -2.90 12.56
CA VAL A 137 8.05 -2.47 13.47
C VAL A 137 7.60 -1.31 14.36
N LEU A 138 7.03 -0.27 13.77
CA LEU A 138 6.60 0.93 14.49
C LEU A 138 5.33 0.68 15.32
N GLY A 139 4.55 -0.34 14.96
CA GLY A 139 3.33 -0.70 15.67
C GLY A 139 2.27 0.39 15.61
N THR A 140 2.23 1.11 14.49
CA THR A 140 1.34 2.24 14.26
C THR A 140 -0.09 1.75 14.10
N PRO A 141 -1.04 2.21 14.94
CA PRO A 141 -2.44 1.82 14.82
C PRO A 141 -3.04 2.38 13.54
N GLY A 142 -3.79 1.54 12.82
CA GLY A 142 -4.53 1.99 11.64
C GLY A 142 -3.96 1.49 10.31
N CYS A 143 -4.29 2.21 9.23
CA CYS A 143 -4.07 1.78 7.85
C CYS A 143 -2.60 1.51 7.54
N GLU A 144 -2.32 0.45 6.78
CA GLU A 144 -1.00 0.18 6.20
C GLU A 144 -0.38 1.41 5.53
N ILE A 145 -1.14 2.15 4.72
CA ILE A 145 -0.66 3.35 4.01
C ILE A 145 -0.44 4.56 4.95
N GLY A 146 -1.01 4.54 6.15
CA GLY A 146 -0.92 5.62 7.14
C GLY A 146 0.49 5.85 7.71
N VAL A 147 1.41 4.89 7.52
CA VAL A 147 2.80 5.01 8.00
C VAL A 147 3.54 6.17 7.32
N TRP A 148 3.20 6.48 6.05
CA TRP A 148 3.86 7.54 5.29
C TRP A 148 3.52 8.93 5.82
N PRO A 149 2.24 9.33 5.98
CA PRO A 149 1.88 10.58 6.64
C PRO A 149 2.49 10.74 8.03
N GLU A 150 2.54 9.67 8.82
CA GLU A 150 3.12 9.70 10.17
C GLU A 150 4.62 9.96 10.14
N LEU A 151 5.37 9.26 9.27
CA LEU A 151 6.80 9.51 9.07
C LEU A 151 7.07 10.94 8.55
N ILE A 152 6.27 11.42 7.61
CA ILE A 152 6.41 12.76 7.02
C ILE A 152 6.11 13.85 8.05
N SER A 153 5.01 13.70 8.81
CA SER A 153 4.66 14.66 9.86
C SER A 153 5.68 14.66 11.00
N HIS A 154 6.22 13.49 11.37
CA HIS A 154 7.31 13.40 12.35
C HIS A 154 8.58 14.09 11.85
N ALA A 155 8.96 13.86 10.58
CA ALA A 155 10.10 14.53 9.96
C ALA A 155 9.92 16.05 9.86
N ARG A 156 8.68 16.53 9.70
CA ARG A 156 8.32 17.96 9.65
C ARG A 156 8.08 18.61 11.02
N GLN A 157 8.11 17.83 12.11
CA GLN A 157 7.70 18.27 13.45
C GLN A 157 6.25 18.81 13.51
N GLU A 158 5.39 18.35 12.61
CA GLU A 158 3.98 18.72 12.55
C GLU A 158 3.13 17.65 13.26
N LYS A 159 1.98 18.05 13.83
CA LYS A 159 1.04 17.07 14.38
C LYS A 159 0.46 16.24 13.23
N ALA A 160 0.67 14.93 13.29
CA ALA A 160 0.07 13.99 12.35
C ALA A 160 -1.45 14.21 12.30
N GLY A 161 -1.96 14.61 11.13
CA GLY A 161 -3.41 14.62 10.89
C GLY A 161 -3.92 13.18 10.92
N GLN A 162 -5.00 12.92 11.65
CA GLN A 162 -5.63 11.61 11.63
C GLN A 162 -6.13 11.33 10.21
N THR A 163 -5.51 10.35 9.54
CA THR A 163 -5.95 9.91 8.21
C THR A 163 -7.20 9.04 8.38
N GLU A 164 -8.36 9.66 8.53
CA GLU A 164 -9.62 8.95 8.73
C GLU A 164 -10.11 8.28 7.43
N GLY A 165 -10.16 6.94 7.45
CA GLY A 165 -11.22 6.18 6.76
C GLY A 165 -10.94 5.61 5.37
N LEU A 166 -10.05 6.17 4.54
CA LEU A 166 -9.94 5.75 3.13
C LEU A 166 -8.65 5.00 2.76
N ALA A 167 -7.64 4.95 3.62
CA ALA A 167 -6.32 4.39 3.28
C ALA A 167 -6.11 2.93 3.75
N CYS A 168 -7.15 2.28 4.28
CA CYS A 168 -7.06 0.95 4.91
C CYS A 168 -7.63 -0.08 3.93
N ILE A 169 -6.82 -0.51 2.96
CA ILE A 169 -7.18 -1.45 1.92
C ILE A 169 -7.62 -2.80 2.53
N VAL A 170 -6.94 -3.26 3.58
CA VAL A 170 -7.14 -4.59 4.17
C VAL A 170 -8.02 -4.56 5.43
N GLY A 171 -8.53 -3.40 5.84
CA GLY A 171 -9.38 -3.29 7.03
C GLY A 171 -8.66 -3.65 8.34
N LEU A 172 -7.32 -3.63 8.36
CA LEU A 172 -6.47 -3.91 9.54
C LEU A 172 -6.83 -3.06 10.76
N HIS A 173 -7.40 -1.87 10.55
CA HIS A 173 -7.90 -1.03 11.63
C HIS A 173 -8.96 -1.74 12.50
N MET A 174 -9.74 -2.69 11.95
CA MET A 174 -10.77 -3.41 12.70
C MET A 174 -10.13 -4.39 13.68
N ILE A 175 -9.06 -5.06 13.26
CA ILE A 175 -8.27 -5.97 14.10
C ILE A 175 -7.63 -5.18 15.25
N ASP A 176 -6.98 -4.05 14.93
CA ASP A 176 -6.33 -3.22 15.94
C ASP A 176 -7.36 -2.68 16.97
N ARG A 177 -8.54 -2.23 16.50
CA ARG A 177 -9.63 -1.78 17.38
C ARG A 177 -10.14 -2.91 18.27
N TRP A 178 -10.33 -4.10 17.71
CA TRP A 178 -10.77 -5.27 18.46
C TRP A 178 -9.76 -5.68 19.54
N GLU A 179 -8.45 -5.70 19.21
CA GLU A 179 -7.40 -6.04 20.19
C GLU A 179 -7.36 -5.03 21.34
N ALA A 180 -7.54 -3.74 21.05
CA ALA A 180 -7.56 -2.72 22.08
C ALA A 180 -8.80 -2.82 22.97
N GLN A 181 -9.98 -3.11 22.40
CA GLN A 181 -11.19 -3.37 23.18
C GLN A 181 -11.02 -4.58 24.10
N ARG A 182 -10.39 -5.65 23.62
CA ARG A 182 -10.11 -6.85 24.40
C ARG A 182 -9.19 -6.55 25.59
N ARG A 183 -8.08 -5.83 25.37
CA ARG A 183 -7.16 -5.42 26.45
C ARG A 183 -7.86 -4.61 27.55
N ARG A 184 -8.77 -3.72 27.18
CA ARG A 184 -9.55 -2.93 28.15
C ARG A 184 -10.48 -3.81 28.99
N ARG A 185 -11.14 -4.80 28.38
CA ARG A 185 -11.98 -5.76 29.10
C ARG A 185 -11.16 -6.61 30.08
N ASP A 186 -9.99 -7.08 29.66
CA ASP A 186 -9.11 -7.89 30.49
C ASP A 186 -8.60 -7.10 31.71
N GLN A 187 -8.23 -5.83 31.52
CA GLN A 187 -7.81 -4.92 32.60
C GLN A 187 -8.94 -4.65 33.60
N GLN A 188 -10.16 -4.38 33.12
CA GLN A 188 -11.33 -4.20 34.00
C GLN A 188 -11.58 -5.45 34.86
N THR A 189 -11.47 -6.65 34.27
CA THR A 189 -11.66 -7.92 34.98
C THR A 189 -10.67 -8.08 36.14
N VAL A 190 -9.39 -7.75 35.90
CA VAL A 190 -8.34 -7.82 36.94
C VAL A 190 -8.60 -6.81 38.06
N GLN A 191 -9.05 -5.60 37.71
CA GLN A 191 -9.30 -4.53 38.69
C GLN A 191 -10.53 -4.80 39.57
N THR A 192 -11.51 -5.56 39.08
CA THR A 192 -12.70 -5.95 39.85
C THR A 192 -12.50 -7.16 40.77
N ARG A 193 -11.32 -7.80 40.77
CA ARG A 193 -11.05 -8.95 41.63
C ARG A 193 -10.67 -8.46 43.04
N PRO A 194 -11.41 -8.82 44.10
CA PRO A 194 -11.03 -8.43 45.45
C PRO A 194 -9.67 -9.04 45.81
N PRO A 195 -8.80 -8.33 46.55
CA PRO A 195 -7.57 -8.90 47.06
C PRO A 195 -7.91 -10.08 47.99
N ALA A 196 -7.22 -11.20 47.76
CA ALA A 196 -7.33 -12.40 48.58
C ALA A 196 -6.70 -12.19 49.96
#